data_AF-A0A7X2NP40-F1
#
_entry.id   AF-A0A7X2NP40-F1
#
_cell.length_a   1.000
_cell.length_b   1.000
_cell.length_c   1.000
_cell.angle_alpha   90.00
_cell.angle_beta   90.00
_cell.angle_gamma   90.00
#
_symmetry.space_group_name_H-M   'P 1'
#
loop_
_entity.id
_entity.type
_entity.pdbx_description
1 polymer ?
#
loop_
_entity_poly.entity_id
_entity_poly.type
_entity_poly.pdbx_seq_one_letter_code
_entity_poly.pdbx_strand_id
1 'polypeptide(L)'
;MEGKGAILVREFLSITSFLLQSGKIKQQKGFLLVPRKALNRLFNKNQYGTVNEKLLYWKQLHWISTDTERFTKQVLVGGKRIRFVMIDIQVFQALELLFSGEE
;
A
#
# COMPACT_ATOMS: atom_id res chain seq x y z
N MET A 1 -10.58 -9.32 -21.27
CA MET A 1 -10.30 -9.62 -19.85
C MET A 1 -9.14 -8.76 -19.42
N GLU A 2 -9.30 -8.03 -18.33
CA GLU A 2 -8.21 -7.21 -17.81
C GLU A 2 -7.18 -8.08 -17.10
N GLY A 3 -5.89 -7.82 -17.35
CA GLY A 3 -4.80 -8.58 -16.75
C GLY A 3 -4.71 -8.38 -15.23
N LYS A 4 -4.27 -9.41 -14.51
CA LYS A 4 -4.09 -9.39 -13.05
C LYS A 4 -3.22 -8.21 -12.57
N GLY A 5 -2.24 -7.78 -13.36
CA GLY A 5 -1.39 -6.63 -13.07
C GLY A 5 -2.16 -5.30 -13.01
N ALA A 6 -3.06 -5.04 -13.96
CA ALA A 6 -3.84 -3.81 -13.98
C ALA A 6 -4.85 -3.74 -12.81
N ILE A 7 -5.42 -4.89 -12.42
CA ILE A 7 -6.23 -4.99 -11.19
C ILE A 7 -5.40 -4.64 -9.95
N LEU A 8 -4.17 -5.14 -9.85
CA LEU A 8 -3.27 -4.87 -8.72
C LEU A 8 -2.88 -3.39 -8.62
N VAL A 9 -2.58 -2.74 -9.76
CA VAL A 9 -2.27 -1.30 -9.83
C VAL A 9 -3.48 -0.46 -9.41
N ARG A 10 -4.67 -0.72 -9.96
CA ARG A 10 -5.88 0.03 -9.59
C ARG A 10 -6.25 -0.16 -8.12
N GLU A 11 -6.07 -1.37 -7.58
CA GLU A 11 -6.26 -1.61 -6.15
C GLU A 11 -5.28 -0.80 -5.31
N PHE A 12 -4.00 -0.71 -5.71
CA PHE A 12 -3.01 0.13 -5.05
C PHE A 12 -3.37 1.61 -5.07
N LEU A 13 -3.73 2.15 -6.24
CA LEU A 13 -4.17 3.54 -6.39
C LEU A 13 -5.40 3.85 -5.53
N SER A 14 -6.41 2.96 -5.59
CA SER A 14 -7.68 3.15 -4.89
C SER A 14 -7.53 3.10 -3.37
N ILE A 15 -6.78 2.12 -2.85
CA ILE A 15 -6.51 2.00 -1.41
C ILE A 15 -5.68 3.19 -0.93
N THR A 16 -4.62 3.56 -1.66
CA THR A 16 -3.73 4.65 -1.25
C THR A 16 -4.45 5.99 -1.24
N SER A 17 -5.22 6.28 -2.29
CA SER A 17 -6.06 7.48 -2.38
C SER A 17 -7.09 7.53 -1.25
N PHE A 18 -7.81 6.43 -0.99
CA PHE A 18 -8.75 6.34 0.15
C PHE A 18 -8.07 6.61 1.51
N LEU A 19 -6.89 6.04 1.74
CA LEU A 19 -6.16 6.22 3.00
C LEU A 19 -5.67 7.66 3.17
N LEU A 20 -5.18 8.29 2.11
CA LEU A 20 -4.80 9.70 2.08
C LEU A 20 -5.99 10.61 2.42
N GLN A 21 -7.11 10.42 1.72
CA GLN A 21 -8.33 11.21 1.91
C GLN A 21 -8.97 11.01 3.29
N SER A 22 -8.77 9.84 3.91
CA SER A 22 -9.35 9.55 5.23
C SER A 22 -8.85 10.46 6.36
N GLY A 23 -7.66 11.06 6.21
CA GLY A 23 -6.99 11.87 7.25
C GLY A 23 -6.60 11.11 8.53
N LYS A 24 -6.86 9.80 8.62
CA LYS A 24 -6.63 8.97 9.83
C LYS A 24 -5.28 8.27 9.86
N ILE A 25 -4.58 8.24 8.74
CA ILE A 25 -3.30 7.53 8.58
C ILE A 25 -2.15 8.51 8.71
N LYS A 26 -1.20 8.19 9.59
CA LYS A 26 -0.01 8.99 9.78
C LYS A 26 0.91 8.90 8.56
N GLN A 27 1.48 10.03 8.17
CA GLN A 27 2.54 10.10 7.18
C GLN A 27 3.89 10.34 7.86
N GLN A 28 4.95 9.71 7.36
CA GLN A 28 6.31 9.93 7.86
C GLN A 28 7.33 9.62 6.78
N LYS A 29 8.22 10.59 6.49
CA LYS A 29 9.35 10.45 5.54
C LYS A 29 8.93 9.89 4.16
N GLY A 30 7.83 10.39 3.60
CA GLY A 30 7.34 9.95 2.28
C GLY A 30 6.54 8.65 2.28
N PHE A 31 6.19 8.10 3.45
CA PHE A 31 5.39 6.89 3.56
C PHE A 31 4.10 7.09 4.35
N LEU A 32 3.05 6.36 3.97
CA LEU A 32 1.87 6.15 4.82
C LEU A 32 2.12 4.97 5.76
N LEU A 33 1.90 5.20 7.06
CA LEU A 33 2.07 4.19 8.11
C LEU A 33 0.75 3.46 8.34
N VAL A 34 0.51 2.39 7.57
CA VAL A 34 -0.77 1.68 7.60
C VAL A 34 -0.71 0.46 8.54
N PRO A 35 -1.60 0.35 9.54
CA PRO A 35 -1.69 -0.86 10.34
C PRO A 35 -2.03 -2.07 9.47
N ARG A 36 -1.30 -3.18 9.64
CA ARG A 36 -1.51 -4.43 8.88
C ARG A 36 -2.98 -4.85 8.84
N LYS A 37 -3.66 -4.80 9.99
CA LYS A 37 -5.08 -5.19 10.11
C LYS A 37 -6.01 -4.31 9.28
N ALA A 38 -5.74 -3.00 9.20
CA ALA A 38 -6.54 -2.08 8.41
C ALA A 38 -6.39 -2.40 6.91
N LEU A 39 -5.15 -2.61 6.46
CA LEU A 39 -4.88 -2.95 5.06
C LEU A 39 -5.48 -4.30 4.66
N ASN A 40 -5.44 -5.32 5.53
CA ASN A 40 -6.08 -6.61 5.27
C ASN A 40 -7.59 -6.48 5.00
N ARG A 41 -8.29 -5.62 5.75
CA ARG A 41 -9.72 -5.38 5.55
C ARG A 41 -10.00 -4.75 4.18
N LEU A 42 -9.11 -3.89 3.69
CA LEU A 42 -9.24 -3.28 2.37
C LEU A 42 -8.99 -4.32 1.26
N PHE A 43 -7.94 -5.11 1.37
CA PHE A 43 -7.64 -6.16 0.39
C PHE A 43 -8.71 -7.23 0.28
N ASN A 44 -9.36 -7.59 1.38
CA ASN A 44 -10.42 -8.60 1.39
C ASN A 44 -11.69 -8.18 0.64
N LYS A 45 -11.82 -6.90 0.25
CA LYS A 45 -12.95 -6.45 -0.58
C LYS A 45 -12.86 -6.96 -2.02
N ASN A 46 -11.66 -7.26 -2.52
CA ASN A 46 -11.46 -7.71 -3.90
C ASN A 46 -10.94 -9.16 -3.91
N GLN A 47 -11.69 -10.10 -4.50
CA GLN A 47 -11.43 -11.55 -4.37
C GLN A 47 -10.53 -12.18 -5.46
N TYR A 48 -9.56 -11.44 -6.01
CA TYR A 48 -8.70 -11.93 -7.11
C TYR A 48 -7.38 -12.61 -6.66
N GLY A 49 -7.20 -12.81 -5.37
CA GLY A 49 -5.99 -13.40 -4.78
C GLY A 49 -5.96 -13.25 -3.27
N THR A 50 -5.03 -13.93 -2.61
CA THR A 50 -4.90 -13.83 -1.15
C THR A 50 -4.28 -12.49 -0.74
N VAL A 51 -4.54 -12.03 0.49
CA VAL A 51 -3.93 -10.80 1.01
C VAL A 51 -2.39 -10.87 0.97
N ASN A 52 -1.80 -12.02 1.34
CA ASN A 52 -0.35 -12.18 1.37
C ASN A 52 0.25 -12.16 -0.04
N GLU A 53 -0.42 -12.76 -1.01
CA GLU A 53 -0.02 -12.73 -2.42
C GLU A 53 0.00 -11.29 -2.96
N LYS A 54 -1.04 -10.50 -2.70
CA LYS A 54 -1.11 -9.09 -3.12
C LYS A 54 0.05 -8.26 -2.56
N LEU A 55 0.39 -8.46 -1.28
CA LEU A 55 1.52 -7.75 -0.66
C LEU A 55 2.87 -8.26 -1.08
N LEU A 56 2.97 -9.54 -1.45
CA LEU A 56 4.19 -10.06 -2.02
C LEU A 56 4.52 -9.27 -3.29
N TYR A 57 3.53 -9.04 -4.16
CA TYR A 57 3.72 -8.18 -5.32
C TYR A 57 4.05 -6.73 -4.95
N TRP A 58 3.29 -6.11 -4.04
CA TRP A 58 3.58 -4.73 -3.61
C TRP A 58 4.98 -4.59 -3.02
N LYS A 59 5.46 -5.60 -2.30
CA LYS A 59 6.83 -5.65 -1.74
C LYS A 59 7.88 -5.82 -2.82
N GLN A 60 7.69 -6.79 -3.72
CA GLN A 60 8.65 -7.09 -4.80
C GLN A 60 8.76 -5.93 -5.80
N LEU A 61 7.69 -5.18 -6.00
CA LEU A 61 7.67 -3.98 -6.85
C LEU A 61 8.05 -2.70 -6.09
N HIS A 62 8.47 -2.82 -4.82
CA HIS A 62 8.88 -1.70 -3.97
C HIS A 62 7.81 -0.62 -3.74
N TRP A 63 6.53 -0.95 -3.88
CA TRP A 63 5.40 -0.06 -3.54
C TRP A 63 5.21 0.08 -2.03
N ILE A 64 5.76 -0.86 -1.26
CA ILE A 64 5.82 -0.81 0.20
C ILE A 64 7.23 -1.06 0.71
N SER A 65 7.60 -0.38 1.79
CA SER A 65 8.83 -0.65 2.53
C SER A 65 8.59 -1.64 3.67
N THR A 66 9.39 -2.71 3.74
CA THR A 66 9.22 -3.79 4.72
C THR A 66 10.57 -4.24 5.29
N ASP A 67 10.54 -4.93 6.44
CA ASP A 67 11.69 -5.74 6.88
C ASP A 67 11.83 -6.99 5.99
N THR A 68 13.03 -7.57 5.91
CA THR A 68 13.40 -8.64 4.94
C THR A 68 12.42 -9.81 4.90
N GLU A 69 12.01 -10.36 6.04
CA GLU A 69 11.15 -11.56 6.11
C GLU A 69 9.67 -11.24 6.39
N ARG A 70 9.27 -9.97 6.30
CA ARG A 70 7.92 -9.53 6.71
C ARG A 70 7.29 -8.66 5.64
N PHE A 71 5.97 -8.46 5.76
CA PHE A 71 5.22 -7.45 5.01
C PHE A 71 5.06 -6.14 5.78
N THR A 72 5.82 -5.96 6.86
CA THR A 72 5.76 -4.78 7.73
C THR A 72 7.16 -4.33 8.09
N LYS A 73 7.29 -3.06 8.47
CA LYS A 73 8.51 -2.43 8.97
C LYS A 73 8.29 -1.92 10.39
N GLN A 74 9.29 -2.06 11.25
CA GLN A 74 9.26 -1.42 12.58
C GLN A 74 9.57 0.08 12.46
N VAL A 75 8.73 0.90 13.08
CA VAL A 75 8.90 2.35 13.13
C VAL A 75 8.75 2.83 14.57
N LEU A 76 9.62 3.76 14.98
CA LEU A 76 9.53 4.42 16.27
C LEU A 76 8.47 5.53 16.20
N VAL A 77 7.38 5.38 16.95
CA VAL A 77 6.29 6.36 17.05
C VAL A 77 6.02 6.62 18.53
N GLY A 78 6.24 7.86 18.98
CA GLY A 78 6.02 8.24 20.39
C GLY A 78 6.82 7.38 21.38
N GLY A 79 8.08 7.10 21.06
CA GLY A 79 8.97 6.28 21.89
C GLY A 79 8.70 4.76 21.84
N LYS A 80 7.63 4.31 21.17
CA LYS A 80 7.30 2.88 21.01
C LYS A 80 7.61 2.38 19.61
N ARG A 81 8.16 1.17 19.50
CA ARG A 81 8.35 0.49 18.22
C ARG A 81 7.06 -0.20 17.81
N ILE A 82 6.44 0.28 16.73
CA ILE A 82 5.19 -0.25 16.19
C ILE A 82 5.44 -0.72 14.75
N ARG A 83 4.76 -1.78 14.32
CA ARG A 83 4.88 -2.35 12.96
C ARG A 83 3.79 -1.81 12.04
N PHE A 84 4.20 -1.30 10.89
CA PHE A 84 3.30 -0.80 9.85
C PHE A 84 3.64 -1.42 8.50
N VAL A 85 2.66 -1.44 7.59
CA VAL A 85 2.93 -1.51 6.15
C VAL A 85 3.21 -0.08 5.70
N MET A 86 4.41 0.18 5.21
CA MET A 86 4.85 1.51 4.82
C MET A 86 4.57 1.71 3.32
N ILE A 87 3.45 2.33 2.96
CA ILE A 87 3.10 2.58 1.54
C ILE A 87 3.90 3.77 1.03
N ASP A 88 4.61 3.60 -0.08
CA ASP A 88 5.43 4.63 -0.70
C ASP A 88 4.56 5.64 -1.46
N ILE A 89 4.61 6.90 -1.04
CA ILE A 89 3.81 7.97 -1.63
C ILE A 89 4.33 8.35 -3.02
N GLN A 90 5.65 8.25 -3.28
CA GLN A 90 6.21 8.60 -4.58
C GLN A 90 5.78 7.59 -5.64
N VAL A 91 5.74 6.30 -5.29
CA VAL A 91 5.20 5.25 -6.17
C VAL A 91 3.74 5.52 -6.51
N PHE A 92 2.93 5.90 -5.51
CA PHE A 92 1.54 6.28 -5.74
C PHE A 92 1.41 7.46 -6.70
N GLN A 93 2.15 8.54 -6.48
CA GLN A 93 2.13 9.72 -7.35
C GLN A 93 2.59 9.40 -8.78
N ALA A 94 3.62 8.56 -8.93
CA ALA A 94 4.12 8.15 -10.24
C ALA A 94 3.09 7.30 -11.00
N LEU A 95 2.45 6.34 -10.33
CA LEU A 95 1.40 5.53 -10.93
C LEU A 95 0.14 6.36 -11.21
N GLU A 96 -0.24 7.27 -10.33
CA GLU A 96 -1.36 8.17 -10.55
C GLU A 96 -1.12 9.01 -11.82
N LEU A 97 0.07 9.62 -11.95
CA LEU A 97 0.45 10.35 -13.15
C LEU A 97 0.42 9.47 -14.40
N LEU A 98 1.04 8.29 -14.35
CA LEU A 98 1.12 7.35 -15.47
C LEU A 98 -0.26 6.91 -16.00
N PHE A 99 -1.24 6.76 -15.10
CA PHE A 99 -2.58 6.28 -15.43
C PHE A 99 -3.65 7.39 -15.44
N SER A 100 -3.28 8.65 -15.20
CA SER A 100 -4.18 9.82 -15.25
C SER A 100 -4.39 10.41 -16.65
N GLY A 101 -3.77 9.81 -17.68
CA GLY A 101 -3.69 10.39 -19.04
C GLY A 101 -4.26 9.53 -20.17
N GLU A 102 -5.42 8.91 -19.98
CA GLU A 102 -6.27 8.47 -21.10
C GLU A 102 -7.57 9.31 -21.08
N GLU A 103 -7.47 10.54 -21.58
CA GLU A 103 -8.59 11.29 -22.18
C GLU A 103 -8.36 11.41 -23.69
#